data_AF-A0A8S2YV97-F1
#
_entry.id   AF-A0A8S2YV97-F1
#
_cell.length_a   1.000
_cell.length_b   1.000
_cell.length_c   1.000
_cell.angle_alpha   90.00
_cell.angle_beta   90.00
_cell.angle_gamma   90.00
#
_symmetry.space_group_name_H-M   'P 1'
#
loop_
_entity.id
_entity.type
_entity.pdbx_description
1 polymer ?
#
loop_
_entity_poly.entity_id
_entity_poly.type
_entity_poly.pdbx_seq_one_letter_code
_entity_poly.pdbx_strand_id
1 'polypeptide(L)'
;GPQDDEAFLGIKGCDPLAPLMMYISKMVPTSDKGRFYAFGRVFSGCVQTGQKARIMGPNYVPGKKEDLFVKNIQRVILMMGRYTEVIEDVPCGNICGLVGVDQYLVKTGTITTFENAYNLRVMKFSVSPVVFVEVEARNPNDLPKLVEGLKRLAKSDPMVQCIIEESGKHVVAGAGELHLEICLKDLEEDHACIPIKVSDPIVSYRETVSEESNVMCLSKSPNNHNRLYMTAKPMPDGLAVDIDKGEVTPRQDFKSRARYLNEKYEYDVNEARKIWCFGPEGTGPNILVDCTKGVQYLNEIKDSCVAGFQ
;
A
#
# COMPACT_ATOMS: atom_id res chain seq x y z
N GLY A 1 11.25 6.53 9.99
CA GLY A 1 12.68 6.34 10.27
C GLY A 1 12.97 6.60 11.74
N PRO A 2 14.25 6.60 12.14
CA PRO A 2 14.69 7.06 13.44
C PRO A 2 14.40 8.56 13.62
N GLN A 3 14.23 8.99 14.87
CA GLN A 3 13.91 10.39 15.21
C GLN A 3 15.15 11.31 15.20
N ASP A 4 16.34 10.73 15.07
CA ASP A 4 17.61 11.45 15.10
C ASP A 4 18.18 11.74 13.70
N ASP A 5 17.47 11.34 12.65
CA ASP A 5 17.91 11.51 11.26
C ASP A 5 17.87 12.99 10.85
N GLU A 6 18.82 13.44 10.03
CA GLU A 6 18.87 14.82 9.52
C GLU A 6 17.60 15.17 8.74
N ALA A 7 17.08 14.19 7.98
CA ALA A 7 15.81 14.32 7.28
C ALA A 7 14.63 14.50 8.24
N PHE A 8 14.64 13.85 9.40
CA PHE A 8 13.58 14.01 10.40
C PHE A 8 13.67 15.36 11.13
N LEU A 9 14.88 15.78 11.49
CA LEU A 9 15.12 17.08 12.10
C LEU A 9 14.74 18.21 11.14
N GLY A 10 15.06 18.08 9.85
CA GLY A 10 14.63 19.00 8.80
C GLY A 10 13.11 19.11 8.67
N ILE A 11 12.40 17.98 8.72
CA ILE A 11 10.92 17.96 8.71
C ILE A 11 10.35 18.62 9.98
N LYS A 12 10.93 18.35 11.15
CA LYS A 12 10.48 18.90 12.44
C LYS A 12 10.71 20.40 12.52
N GLY A 13 11.86 20.87 12.03
CA GLY A 13 12.24 22.28 11.99
C GLY A 13 11.60 23.07 10.85
N CYS A 14 11.04 22.38 9.84
CA CYS A 14 10.59 22.97 8.58
C CYS A 14 11.65 23.93 8.01
N ASP A 15 12.89 23.44 7.95
CA ASP A 15 14.03 24.25 7.53
C ASP A 15 14.19 24.19 5.99
N PRO A 16 14.22 25.34 5.28
CA PRO A 16 14.41 25.39 3.84
C PRO A 16 15.83 24.97 3.39
N LEU A 17 16.83 24.99 4.27
CA LEU A 17 18.21 24.61 3.96
C LEU A 17 18.51 23.13 4.25
N ALA A 18 17.62 22.44 4.96
CA ALA A 18 17.76 21.03 5.26
C ALA A 18 17.56 20.16 4.00
N PRO A 19 17.89 18.85 4.06
CA PRO A 19 17.68 17.96 2.92
C PRO A 19 16.23 17.97 2.46
N LEU A 20 16.04 17.98 1.13
CA LEU A 20 14.72 17.96 0.51
C LEU A 20 13.97 16.70 0.97
N MET A 21 12.77 16.89 1.51
CA MET A 21 11.79 15.83 1.75
C MET A 21 10.43 16.33 1.28
N MET A 22 9.91 15.74 0.21
CA MET A 22 8.60 16.05 -0.35
C MET A 22 7.76 14.79 -0.43
N TYR A 23 6.48 14.91 -0.09
CA TYR A 23 5.51 13.83 -0.21
C TYR A 23 4.59 14.08 -1.39
N ILE A 24 4.48 13.12 -2.30
CA ILE A 24 3.51 13.12 -3.39
C ILE A 24 2.28 12.34 -2.93
N SER A 25 1.13 13.01 -2.96
CA SER A 25 -0.14 12.44 -2.52
C SER A 25 -1.01 11.95 -3.68
N LYS A 26 -0.99 12.66 -4.81
CA LYS A 26 -1.84 12.38 -5.97
C LYS A 26 -1.16 12.75 -7.27
N MET A 27 -1.47 12.02 -8.34
CA MET A 27 -1.13 12.40 -9.70
C MET A 27 -2.34 13.10 -10.34
N VAL A 28 -2.15 14.34 -10.80
CA VAL A 28 -3.20 15.12 -11.44
C VAL A 28 -3.05 14.97 -12.96
N PRO A 29 -4.09 14.51 -13.68
CA PRO A 29 -4.03 14.43 -15.15
C PRO A 29 -3.94 15.83 -15.74
N THR A 30 -3.13 15.98 -16.79
CA THR A 30 -3.04 17.23 -17.55
C THR A 30 -3.95 17.21 -18.76
N SER A 31 -4.31 18.39 -19.29
CA SER A 31 -5.00 18.51 -20.58
C SER A 31 -4.21 17.88 -21.73
N ASP A 32 -2.88 17.87 -21.61
CA ASP A 32 -2.00 17.15 -22.53
C ASP A 32 -2.08 15.65 -22.26
N LYS A 33 -2.75 14.92 -23.16
CA LYS A 33 -3.00 13.48 -23.06
C LYS A 33 -1.69 12.72 -22.82
N GLY A 34 -1.57 12.10 -21.65
CA GLY A 34 -0.49 11.15 -21.32
C GLY A 34 0.57 11.64 -20.33
N ARG A 35 0.50 12.88 -19.84
CA ARG A 35 1.35 13.36 -18.74
C ARG A 35 0.52 13.61 -17.47
N PHE A 36 1.19 13.43 -16.34
CA PHE A 36 0.62 13.72 -15.03
C PHE A 36 1.51 14.69 -14.27
N TYR A 37 0.89 15.57 -13.51
CA TYR A 37 1.57 16.37 -12.51
C TYR A 37 1.56 15.63 -11.18
N ALA A 38 2.73 15.42 -10.61
CA ALA A 38 2.84 14.87 -9.27
C ALA A 38 2.55 15.99 -8.26
N PHE A 39 1.43 15.90 -7.57
CA PHE A 39 1.00 16.90 -6.59
C PHE A 39 1.43 16.48 -5.19
N GLY A 40 2.09 17.39 -4.48
CA GLY A 40 2.66 17.08 -3.20
C GLY A 40 3.03 18.27 -2.36
N ARG A 41 3.44 17.99 -1.12
CA ARG A 41 3.88 19.00 -0.16
C ARG A 41 5.36 18.83 0.15
N VAL A 42 6.08 19.94 0.16
CA VAL A 42 7.48 19.99 0.61
C VAL A 42 7.49 20.13 2.13
N PHE A 43 8.04 19.14 2.84
CA PHE A 43 8.14 19.13 4.30
C PHE A 43 9.46 19.69 4.82
N SER A 44 10.55 19.51 4.07
CA SER A 44 11.90 19.96 4.42
C SER A 44 12.65 20.32 3.14
N GLY A 45 13.54 21.31 3.21
CA GLY A 45 14.34 21.77 2.09
C GLY A 45 13.57 22.59 1.05
N CYS A 46 14.25 22.91 -0.05
CA CYS A 46 13.66 23.57 -1.22
C CYS A 46 13.74 22.66 -2.45
N VAL A 47 12.66 22.59 -3.21
CA VAL A 47 12.65 21.90 -4.51
C VAL A 47 12.93 22.90 -5.62
N GLN A 48 13.88 22.59 -6.49
CA GLN A 48 14.28 23.45 -7.60
C GLN A 48 14.08 22.77 -8.94
N THR A 49 13.75 23.57 -9.96
CA THR A 49 13.70 23.11 -11.35
C THR A 49 15.08 22.64 -11.82
N GLY A 50 15.17 21.43 -12.38
CA GLY A 50 16.42 20.82 -12.83
C GLY A 50 17.20 20.08 -11.73
N GLN A 51 16.75 20.13 -10.48
CA GLN A 51 17.42 19.47 -9.36
C GLN A 51 17.37 17.94 -9.50
N LYS A 52 18.51 17.30 -9.20
CA LYS A 52 18.60 15.83 -9.14
C LYS A 52 18.00 15.35 -7.82
N ALA A 53 16.96 14.55 -7.91
CA ALA A 53 16.24 14.02 -6.75
C ALA A 53 16.08 12.49 -6.84
N ARG A 54 15.95 11.88 -5.66
CA ARG A 54 15.64 10.46 -5.46
C ARG A 54 14.14 10.34 -5.27
N ILE A 55 13.48 9.63 -6.18
CA ILE A 55 12.06 9.30 -6.12
C ILE A 55 11.96 7.90 -5.50
N MET A 56 11.34 7.83 -4.33
CA MET A 56 11.12 6.60 -3.58
C MET A 56 9.64 6.23 -3.70
N GLY A 57 9.36 5.06 -4.27
CA GLY A 57 8.01 4.52 -4.34
C GLY A 57 7.52 3.99 -2.99
N PRO A 58 6.26 3.54 -2.89
CA PRO A 58 5.64 3.16 -1.62
C PRO A 58 6.32 1.95 -0.95
N ASN A 59 6.95 1.07 -1.74
CA ASN A 59 7.56 -0.17 -1.24
C ASN A 59 9.06 -0.03 -0.96
N TYR A 60 9.63 1.17 -1.14
CA TYR A 60 11.05 1.41 -0.89
C TYR A 60 11.42 1.17 0.58
N VAL A 61 12.44 0.33 0.78
CA VAL A 61 13.08 0.09 2.07
C VAL A 61 14.52 0.62 2.01
N PRO A 62 14.96 1.46 2.97
CA PRO A 62 16.33 1.96 3.00
C PRO A 62 17.36 0.84 2.93
N GLY A 63 18.34 0.99 2.03
CA GLY A 63 19.39 -0.01 1.76
C GLY A 63 19.09 -0.93 0.57
N LYS A 64 17.82 -1.09 0.17
CA LYS A 64 17.45 -1.75 -1.09
C LYS A 64 17.36 -0.74 -2.22
N LYS A 65 17.76 -1.13 -3.44
CA LYS A 65 17.61 -0.31 -4.66
C LYS A 65 16.28 -0.54 -5.37
N GLU A 66 15.45 -1.44 -4.84
CA GLU A 66 14.10 -1.69 -5.34
C GLU A 66 13.23 -0.44 -5.11
N ASP A 67 12.49 -0.03 -6.13
CA ASP A 67 11.57 1.13 -6.07
C ASP A 67 12.25 2.50 -5.82
N LEU A 68 13.53 2.61 -6.18
CA LEU A 68 14.33 3.84 -6.11
C LEU A 68 14.72 4.34 -7.51
N PHE A 69 14.33 5.57 -7.85
CA PHE A 69 14.65 6.20 -9.12
C PHE A 69 15.36 7.53 -8.91
N VAL A 70 16.57 7.67 -9.46
CA VAL A 70 17.36 8.92 -9.38
C VAL A 70 17.22 9.68 -10.68
N LYS A 71 16.47 10.79 -10.68
CA LYS A 71 16.16 11.57 -11.88
C LYS A 71 16.10 13.06 -11.57
N ASN A 72 16.18 13.86 -12.63
CA ASN A 72 16.07 15.31 -12.51
C ASN A 72 14.60 15.74 -12.61
N ILE A 73 14.20 16.65 -11.73
CA ILE A 73 12.88 17.27 -11.78
C ILE A 73 12.86 18.22 -12.98
N GLN A 74 11.93 18.04 -13.92
CA GLN A 74 11.95 18.83 -15.15
C GLN A 74 11.47 20.26 -14.92
N ARG A 75 10.35 20.43 -14.20
CA ARG A 75 9.75 21.73 -13.84
C ARG A 75 8.98 21.60 -12.54
N VAL A 76 9.02 22.66 -11.74
CA VAL A 76 8.14 22.87 -10.59
C VAL A 76 7.03 23.83 -11.00
N ILE A 77 5.79 23.51 -10.64
CA ILE A 77 4.62 24.32 -10.96
C ILE A 77 3.79 24.61 -9.71
N LEU A 78 3.21 25.79 -9.66
CA LEU A 78 2.17 26.16 -8.71
C LEU A 78 0.81 25.93 -9.36
N MET A 79 0.00 25.10 -8.71
CA MET A 79 -1.33 24.71 -9.20
C MET A 79 -2.38 25.69 -8.65
N MET A 80 -2.83 26.66 -9.46
CA MET A 80 -3.91 27.60 -9.12
C MET A 80 -5.27 27.12 -9.64
N GLY A 81 -5.57 25.83 -9.46
CA GLY A 81 -6.80 25.20 -9.92
C GLY A 81 -6.88 25.10 -11.45
N ARG A 82 -7.33 26.18 -12.12
CA ARG A 82 -7.45 26.23 -13.60
C ARG A 82 -6.15 26.58 -14.30
N TYR A 83 -5.31 27.39 -13.66
CA TYR A 83 -4.05 27.87 -14.23
C TYR A 83 -2.88 27.25 -13.50
N THR A 84 -1.78 27.00 -14.23
CA THR A 84 -0.53 26.50 -13.67
C THR A 84 0.57 27.48 -13.99
N GLU A 85 1.30 27.94 -12.98
CA GLU A 85 2.43 28.85 -13.13
C GLU A 85 3.74 28.09 -12.87
N VAL A 86 4.74 28.30 -13.71
CA VAL A 86 6.05 27.67 -13.53
C VAL A 86 6.87 28.52 -12.57
N ILE A 87 7.43 27.90 -11.53
CA ILE A 87 8.26 28.57 -10.53
C ILE A 87 9.64 27.92 -10.52
N GLU A 88 10.68 28.69 -10.24
CA GLU A 88 12.07 28.20 -10.18
C GLU A 88 12.29 27.30 -8.96
N ASP A 89 11.88 27.78 -7.79
CA ASP A 89 12.03 27.09 -6.51
C ASP A 89 10.78 27.19 -5.62
N VAL A 90 10.55 26.14 -4.82
CA VAL A 90 9.47 26.12 -3.82
C VAL A 90 10.06 25.72 -2.46
N PRO A 91 9.96 26.58 -1.43
CA PRO A 91 10.46 26.26 -0.10
C PRO A 91 9.53 25.32 0.67
N CYS A 92 10.06 24.76 1.76
CA CYS A 92 9.31 23.89 2.67
C CYS A 92 8.05 24.57 3.23
N GLY A 93 7.05 23.74 3.54
CA GLY A 93 5.73 24.16 4.00
C GLY A 93 4.71 24.27 2.87
N ASN A 94 5.15 24.60 1.65
CA ASN A 94 4.30 24.82 0.49
C ASN A 94 3.92 23.54 -0.25
N ILE A 95 2.84 23.66 -1.04
CA ILE A 95 2.32 22.61 -1.91
C ILE A 95 2.69 22.98 -3.35
N CYS A 96 3.23 22.03 -4.11
CA CYS A 96 3.60 22.22 -5.50
C CYS A 96 3.29 21.00 -6.35
N GLY A 97 3.20 21.24 -7.65
CA GLY A 97 3.17 20.20 -8.67
C GLY A 97 4.58 20.01 -9.26
N LEU A 98 4.92 18.76 -9.58
CA LEU A 98 6.15 18.43 -10.28
C LEU A 98 5.86 17.79 -11.63
N VAL A 99 6.63 18.18 -12.63
CA VAL A 99 6.59 17.63 -13.99
C VAL A 99 7.79 16.70 -14.21
N GLY A 100 7.54 15.53 -14.80
CA GLY A 100 8.58 14.55 -15.17
C GLY A 100 8.88 13.46 -14.13
N VAL A 101 8.06 13.38 -13.07
CA VAL A 101 8.12 12.34 -12.02
C VAL A 101 7.14 11.19 -12.30
N ASP A 102 6.21 11.39 -13.22
CA ASP A 102 5.05 10.54 -13.52
C ASP A 102 5.39 9.12 -13.99
N GLN A 103 6.52 8.93 -14.66
CA GLN A 103 6.94 7.59 -15.11
C GLN A 103 7.40 6.70 -13.97
N TYR A 104 7.89 7.30 -12.88
CA TYR A 104 8.60 6.59 -11.81
C TYR A 104 7.74 6.34 -10.57
N LEU A 105 6.56 6.97 -10.51
CA LEU A 105 5.70 6.90 -9.34
C LEU A 105 4.30 6.43 -9.71
N VAL A 106 3.75 5.56 -8.87
CA VAL A 106 2.37 5.09 -8.92
C VAL A 106 1.71 5.48 -7.60
N LYS A 107 0.67 6.35 -7.68
CA LYS A 107 -0.11 6.90 -6.56
C LYS A 107 0.66 7.81 -5.61
N THR A 108 1.46 7.23 -4.72
CA THR A 108 2.11 7.94 -3.61
C THR A 108 3.60 7.67 -3.60
N GLY A 109 4.37 8.64 -3.12
CA GLY A 109 5.81 8.47 -2.98
C GLY A 109 6.47 9.62 -2.28
N THR A 110 7.74 9.41 -1.97
CA THR A 110 8.57 10.41 -1.31
C THR A 110 9.71 10.80 -2.22
N ILE A 111 9.91 12.11 -2.38
CA ILE A 111 11.07 12.66 -3.08
C ILE A 111 12.05 13.18 -2.05
N THR A 112 13.32 12.83 -2.23
CA THR A 112 14.39 13.27 -1.35
C THR A 112 15.69 13.57 -2.08
N THR A 113 16.55 14.38 -1.48
CA THR A 113 17.96 14.53 -1.90
C THR A 113 18.91 13.74 -1.01
N PHE A 114 18.45 13.26 0.15
CA PHE A 114 19.27 12.56 1.12
C PHE A 114 19.39 11.07 0.79
N GLU A 115 20.58 10.50 0.97
CA GLU A 115 20.87 9.13 0.55
C GLU A 115 20.27 8.08 1.48
N ASN A 116 20.32 8.33 2.80
CA ASN A 116 19.84 7.39 3.82
C ASN A 116 18.42 7.71 4.26
N ALA A 117 17.65 8.42 3.44
CA ALA A 117 16.29 8.82 3.78
C ALA A 117 15.35 7.62 3.92
N TYR A 118 14.47 7.71 4.91
CA TYR A 118 13.35 6.82 5.06
C TYR A 118 12.16 7.31 4.24
N ASN A 119 11.38 6.37 3.71
CA ASN A 119 10.12 6.70 3.05
C ASN A 119 9.12 7.29 4.05
N LEU A 120 8.32 8.27 3.62
CA LEU A 120 7.18 8.74 4.40
C LEU A 120 6.10 7.66 4.45
N ARG A 121 5.30 7.67 5.51
CA ARG A 121 4.26 6.67 5.71
C ARG A 121 3.23 6.77 4.59
N VAL A 122 3.06 5.68 3.85
CA VAL A 122 2.03 5.55 2.82
C VAL A 122 0.64 5.79 3.41
N MET A 123 -0.23 6.46 2.66
CA MET A 123 -1.60 6.69 3.08
C MET A 123 -2.32 5.36 3.32
N LYS A 124 -2.86 5.18 4.53
CA LYS A 124 -3.83 4.15 4.82
C LYS A 124 -5.19 4.70 4.45
N PHE A 125 -5.82 4.12 3.44
CA PHE A 125 -7.22 4.45 3.12
C PHE A 125 -8.12 3.78 4.15
N SER A 126 -9.09 4.53 4.68
CA SER A 126 -10.05 4.00 5.64
C SER A 126 -11.01 2.99 5.02
N VAL A 127 -11.13 3.01 3.70
CA VAL A 127 -11.98 2.13 2.91
C VAL A 127 -11.11 1.24 2.03
N SER A 128 -11.53 -0.01 1.86
CA SER A 128 -10.93 -0.94 0.89
C SER A 128 -11.80 -0.96 -0.38
N PRO A 129 -11.23 -1.16 -1.58
CA PRO A 129 -12.02 -1.37 -2.77
C PRO A 129 -12.76 -2.72 -2.64
N VAL A 130 -14.08 -2.68 -2.63
CA VAL A 130 -14.94 -3.86 -2.39
C VAL A 130 -15.72 -4.29 -3.63
N VAL A 131 -15.89 -3.39 -4.60
CA VAL A 131 -16.62 -3.66 -5.84
C VAL A 131 -15.62 -3.91 -6.95
N PHE A 132 -15.76 -5.05 -7.64
CA PHE A 132 -14.90 -5.52 -8.71
C PHE A 132 -15.71 -5.62 -9.99
N VAL A 133 -15.12 -5.17 -11.09
CA VAL A 133 -15.72 -5.26 -12.42
C VAL A 133 -14.67 -5.72 -13.41
N GLU A 134 -14.99 -6.75 -14.18
CA GLU A 134 -14.18 -7.16 -15.32
C GLU A 134 -14.38 -6.19 -16.49
N VAL A 135 -13.28 -5.74 -17.07
CA VAL A 135 -13.24 -4.80 -18.20
C VAL A 135 -12.50 -5.45 -19.36
N GLU A 136 -13.14 -5.49 -20.52
CA GLU A 136 -12.57 -6.01 -21.76
C GLU A 136 -12.66 -4.97 -22.88
N ALA A 137 -11.68 -4.95 -23.78
CA ALA A 137 -11.78 -4.12 -24.99
C ALA A 137 -12.75 -4.79 -25.97
N ARG A 138 -13.68 -4.02 -26.57
CA ARG A 138 -14.58 -4.59 -27.60
C ARG A 138 -13.83 -5.12 -28.80
N ASN A 139 -12.74 -4.44 -29.17
CA ASN A 139 -11.84 -4.84 -30.23
C ASN A 139 -10.54 -5.38 -29.63
N PRO A 140 -10.13 -6.63 -29.93
CA PRO A 140 -8.89 -7.21 -29.42
C PRO A 140 -7.63 -6.41 -29.81
N ASN A 141 -7.65 -5.74 -30.97
CA ASN A 141 -6.53 -4.95 -31.45
C ASN A 141 -6.23 -3.71 -30.58
N ASP A 142 -7.21 -3.24 -29.81
CA ASP A 142 -7.08 -2.07 -28.94
C ASP A 142 -6.64 -2.42 -27.51
N LEU A 143 -6.37 -3.69 -27.21
CA LEU A 143 -5.91 -4.16 -25.90
C LEU A 143 -4.67 -3.41 -25.38
N PRO A 144 -3.65 -3.05 -26.20
CA PRO A 144 -2.54 -2.23 -25.72
C PRO A 144 -2.97 -0.87 -25.17
N LYS A 145 -3.98 -0.24 -25.79
CA LYS A 145 -4.53 1.04 -25.33
C LYS A 145 -5.32 0.87 -24.03
N LEU A 146 -6.05 -0.24 -23.87
CA LEU A 146 -6.73 -0.56 -22.62
C LEU A 146 -5.73 -0.70 -21.47
N VAL A 147 -4.66 -1.47 -21.67
CA VAL A 147 -3.62 -1.67 -20.64
C VAL A 147 -2.94 -0.35 -20.28
N GLU A 148 -2.66 0.50 -21.26
CA GLU A 148 -2.12 1.83 -20.99
C GLU A 148 -3.12 2.73 -20.24
N GLY A 149 -4.39 2.70 -20.63
CA GLY A 149 -5.47 3.43 -19.98
C GLY A 149 -5.69 2.99 -18.52
N LEU A 150 -5.67 1.68 -18.25
CA LEU A 150 -5.77 1.12 -16.89
C LEU A 150 -4.59 1.53 -16.02
N LYS A 151 -3.37 1.58 -16.57
CA LYS A 151 -2.19 2.10 -15.86
C LYS A 151 -2.31 3.59 -15.55
N ARG A 152 -2.94 4.37 -16.43
CA ARG A 152 -3.20 5.80 -16.24
C ARG A 152 -4.27 6.03 -15.17
N LEU A 153 -5.35 5.26 -15.20
CA LEU A 153 -6.42 5.27 -14.20
C LEU A 153 -5.89 4.93 -12.80
N ALA A 154 -5.05 3.90 -12.69
CA ALA A 154 -4.41 3.52 -11.43
C ALA A 154 -3.46 4.59 -10.86
N LYS A 155 -2.99 5.53 -11.70
CA LYS A 155 -2.19 6.68 -11.25
C LYS A 155 -3.05 7.87 -10.83
N SER A 156 -4.14 8.13 -11.54
CA SER A 156 -5.03 9.27 -11.25
C SER A 156 -5.83 9.05 -9.97
N ASP A 157 -6.34 7.84 -9.75
CA ASP A 157 -7.13 7.50 -8.57
C ASP A 157 -6.34 6.62 -7.58
N PRO A 158 -6.19 7.05 -6.32
CA PRO A 158 -5.46 6.27 -5.32
C PRO A 158 -6.21 5.01 -4.86
N MET A 159 -7.55 4.99 -4.92
CA MET A 159 -8.40 3.89 -4.45
C MET A 159 -8.56 2.79 -5.50
N VAL A 160 -8.48 3.13 -6.78
CA VAL A 160 -8.65 2.15 -7.86
C VAL A 160 -7.51 1.14 -7.85
N GLN A 161 -7.86 -0.15 -7.94
CA GLN A 161 -6.90 -1.22 -8.17
C GLN A 161 -7.20 -1.89 -9.50
N CYS A 162 -6.21 -1.94 -10.39
CA CYS A 162 -6.30 -2.65 -11.65
C CYS A 162 -5.50 -3.95 -11.51
N ILE A 163 -6.20 -5.08 -11.53
CA ILE A 163 -5.62 -6.41 -11.35
C ILE A 163 -5.75 -7.16 -12.68
N ILE A 164 -4.72 -7.92 -13.02
CA ILE A 164 -4.76 -8.84 -14.15
C ILE A 164 -4.86 -10.24 -13.54
N GLU A 165 -5.96 -10.93 -13.82
CA GLU A 165 -6.14 -12.31 -13.37
C GLU A 165 -5.30 -13.26 -14.21
N GLU A 166 -5.01 -14.46 -13.66
CA GLU A 166 -4.34 -15.55 -14.40
C GLU A 166 -5.13 -16.00 -15.63
N SER A 167 -6.45 -15.78 -15.62
CA SER A 167 -7.36 -15.99 -16.75
C SER A 167 -7.10 -15.05 -17.93
N GLY A 168 -6.27 -14.00 -17.74
CA GLY A 168 -5.99 -12.95 -18.72
C GLY A 168 -7.03 -11.82 -18.71
N LYS A 169 -8.02 -11.87 -17.82
CA LYS A 169 -9.02 -10.81 -17.66
C LYS A 169 -8.47 -9.61 -16.88
N HIS A 170 -8.95 -8.42 -17.23
CA HIS A 170 -8.63 -7.20 -16.49
C HIS A 170 -9.76 -6.88 -15.53
N VAL A 171 -9.45 -6.76 -14.24
CA VAL A 171 -10.40 -6.43 -13.20
C VAL A 171 -10.08 -5.05 -12.63
N VAL A 172 -11.08 -4.20 -12.56
CA VAL A 172 -11.00 -2.89 -11.92
C VAL A 172 -11.79 -2.94 -10.62
N ALA A 173 -11.11 -2.66 -9.51
CA ALA A 173 -11.70 -2.61 -8.19
C ALA A 173 -11.86 -1.16 -7.72
N GLY A 174 -13.02 -0.84 -7.14
CA GLY A 174 -13.37 0.48 -6.63
C GLY A 174 -14.04 0.42 -5.25
N ALA A 175 -14.10 1.57 -4.57
CA ALA A 175 -14.71 1.69 -3.25
C ALA A 175 -16.25 1.49 -3.25
N GLY A 176 -16.92 1.74 -4.39
CA GLY A 176 -18.37 1.61 -4.52
C GLY A 176 -18.82 1.79 -5.97
N GLU A 177 -20.12 1.62 -6.22
CA GLU A 177 -20.72 1.64 -7.56
C GLU A 177 -20.50 2.98 -8.29
N LEU A 178 -20.84 4.11 -7.65
CA LEU A 178 -20.66 5.43 -8.24
C LEU A 178 -19.19 5.74 -8.58
N HIS A 179 -18.28 5.35 -7.69
CA HIS A 179 -16.85 5.53 -7.92
C HIS A 179 -16.40 4.75 -9.15
N LEU A 180 -16.86 3.50 -9.28
CA LEU A 180 -16.50 2.65 -10.39
C LEU A 180 -17.13 3.13 -11.71
N GLU A 181 -18.37 3.65 -11.69
CA GLU A 181 -19.00 4.27 -12.86
C GLU A 181 -18.17 5.46 -13.40
N ILE A 182 -17.72 6.35 -12.51
CA ILE A 182 -16.86 7.48 -12.89
C ILE A 182 -15.53 6.97 -13.45
N CYS A 183 -14.89 6.00 -12.79
CA CYS A 183 -13.62 5.45 -13.25
C CYS A 183 -13.72 4.77 -14.62
N LEU A 184 -14.81 4.07 -14.90
CA LEU A 184 -15.06 3.45 -16.20
C LEU A 184 -15.31 4.49 -17.28
N LYS A 185 -16.02 5.57 -16.95
CA LYS A 185 -16.23 6.70 -17.87
C LYS A 185 -14.92 7.40 -18.19
N ASP A 186 -14.09 7.70 -17.19
CA ASP A 186 -12.75 8.29 -17.38
C ASP A 186 -11.84 7.36 -18.20
N LEU A 187 -11.98 6.04 -18.03
CA LEU A 187 -11.26 5.05 -18.83
C LEU A 187 -11.67 5.08 -20.30
N GLU A 188 -12.98 5.11 -20.58
CA GLU A 188 -13.53 5.11 -21.94
C GLU A 188 -13.32 6.46 -22.67
N GLU A 189 -13.52 7.59 -22.00
CA GLU A 189 -13.48 8.93 -22.61
C GLU A 189 -12.06 9.52 -22.67
N ASP A 190 -11.29 9.45 -21.57
CA ASP A 190 -10.05 10.23 -21.42
C ASP A 190 -8.77 9.40 -21.49
N HIS A 191 -8.75 8.22 -20.85
CA HIS A 191 -7.50 7.47 -20.70
C HIS A 191 -7.22 6.52 -21.86
N ALA A 192 -8.18 5.67 -22.21
CA ALA A 192 -8.04 4.66 -23.25
C ALA A 192 -8.68 5.10 -24.59
N CYS A 193 -9.71 5.97 -24.55
CA CYS A 193 -10.44 6.46 -25.72
C CYS A 193 -10.93 5.32 -26.64
N ILE A 194 -11.37 4.21 -26.06
CA ILE A 194 -11.80 3.00 -26.77
C ILE A 194 -13.11 2.49 -26.18
N PRO A 195 -13.96 1.86 -27.00
CA PRO A 195 -15.18 1.27 -26.49
C PRO A 195 -14.84 0.02 -25.66
N ILE A 196 -15.26 0.03 -24.40
CA ILE A 196 -15.06 -1.07 -23.47
C ILE A 196 -16.35 -1.90 -23.31
N LYS A 197 -16.17 -3.14 -22.87
CA LYS A 197 -17.23 -4.04 -22.42
C LYS A 197 -17.00 -4.29 -20.94
N VAL A 198 -18.07 -4.13 -20.17
CA VAL A 198 -18.06 -4.12 -18.72
C VAL A 198 -18.98 -5.23 -18.25
N SER A 199 -18.54 -6.03 -17.29
CA SER A 199 -19.34 -7.06 -16.64
C SER A 199 -20.13 -6.51 -15.44
N ASP A 200 -21.05 -7.31 -14.91
CA ASP A 200 -21.79 -6.94 -13.70
C ASP A 200 -20.85 -6.85 -12.49
N PRO A 201 -21.04 -5.87 -11.59
CA PRO A 201 -20.21 -5.70 -10.41
C PRO A 201 -20.33 -6.88 -9.45
N ILE A 202 -19.17 -7.45 -9.10
CA ILE A 202 -19.03 -8.52 -8.12
C ILE A 202 -18.42 -7.92 -6.85
N VAL A 203 -18.90 -8.34 -5.69
CA VAL A 203 -18.35 -7.91 -4.40
C VAL A 203 -17.31 -8.92 -3.94
N SER A 204 -16.19 -8.45 -3.38
CA SER A 204 -15.21 -9.35 -2.74
C SER A 204 -15.81 -10.01 -1.51
N TYR A 205 -15.79 -11.33 -1.49
CA TYR A 205 -16.06 -12.10 -0.29
C TYR A 205 -14.80 -12.26 0.55
N ARG A 206 -14.99 -12.39 1.86
CA ARG A 206 -13.95 -12.79 2.81
C ARG A 206 -14.40 -14.07 3.49
N GLU A 207 -13.44 -14.94 3.76
CA GLU A 207 -13.69 -16.20 4.45
C GLU A 207 -13.45 -16.02 5.94
N THR A 208 -14.30 -16.63 6.77
CA THR A 208 -14.15 -16.66 8.22
C THR A 208 -14.56 -18.03 8.75
N VAL A 209 -14.11 -18.35 9.96
CA VAL A 209 -14.50 -19.57 10.69
C VAL A 209 -15.51 -19.20 11.77
N SER A 210 -16.59 -19.97 11.89
CA SER A 210 -17.63 -19.74 12.91
C SER A 210 -17.40 -20.52 14.20
N GLU A 211 -16.75 -21.67 14.12
CA GLU A 211 -16.55 -22.60 15.23
C GLU A 211 -15.11 -23.14 15.22
N GLU A 212 -14.69 -23.71 16.35
CA GLU A 212 -13.39 -24.37 16.47
C GLU A 212 -13.35 -25.66 15.65
N SER A 213 -12.20 -25.94 15.03
CA SER A 213 -12.02 -27.17 14.26
C SER A 213 -12.20 -28.42 15.13
N ASN A 214 -13.15 -29.28 14.75
CA ASN A 214 -13.43 -30.55 15.44
C ASN A 214 -12.25 -31.54 15.40
N VAL A 215 -11.40 -31.44 14.38
CA VAL A 215 -10.25 -32.34 14.20
C VAL A 215 -8.99 -31.51 14.05
N MET A 216 -7.92 -31.95 14.70
CA MET A 216 -6.60 -31.39 14.52
C MET A 216 -6.08 -31.72 13.12
N CYS A 217 -5.93 -30.71 12.27
CA CYS A 217 -5.49 -30.88 10.90
C CYS A 217 -4.00 -31.24 10.88
N LEU A 218 -3.66 -32.31 10.18
CA LEU A 218 -2.29 -32.76 9.97
C LEU A 218 -1.88 -32.49 8.52
N SER A 219 -0.81 -31.74 8.34
CA SER A 219 -0.13 -31.60 7.05
C SER A 219 1.31 -32.11 7.13
N LYS A 220 1.79 -32.71 6.04
CA LYS A 220 3.15 -33.25 5.93
C LYS A 220 3.91 -32.52 4.83
N SER A 221 5.20 -32.31 5.06
CA SER A 221 6.08 -31.79 4.00
C SER A 221 6.27 -32.81 2.87
N PRO A 222 6.62 -32.37 1.65
CA PRO A 222 6.86 -33.27 0.52
C PRO A 222 7.95 -34.32 0.78
N ASN A 223 8.94 -33.99 1.63
CA ASN A 223 9.99 -34.92 2.05
C ASN A 223 9.56 -35.89 3.18
N ASN A 224 8.31 -35.82 3.64
CA ASN A 224 7.72 -36.62 4.72
C ASN A 224 8.38 -36.51 6.10
N HIS A 225 9.36 -35.63 6.30
CA HIS A 225 10.09 -35.48 7.56
C HIS A 225 9.38 -34.55 8.55
N ASN A 226 8.69 -33.51 8.06
CA ASN A 226 8.04 -32.52 8.89
C ASN A 226 6.52 -32.74 8.91
N ARG A 227 5.93 -32.57 10.08
CA ARG A 227 4.49 -32.68 10.30
C ARG A 227 4.02 -31.46 11.07
N LEU A 228 3.02 -30.78 10.54
CA LEU A 228 2.37 -29.64 11.19
C LEU A 228 0.98 -30.05 11.64
N TYR A 229 0.66 -29.72 12.88
CA TYR A 229 -0.64 -29.93 13.50
C TYR A 229 -1.23 -28.57 13.84
N MET A 230 -2.38 -28.24 13.26
CA MET A 230 -3.03 -26.93 13.45
C MET A 230 -4.53 -27.09 13.68
N THR A 231 -5.08 -26.18 14.46
CA THR A 231 -6.53 -25.97 14.63
C THR A 231 -6.83 -24.51 14.35
N ALA A 232 -8.02 -24.25 13.80
CA ALA A 232 -8.53 -22.90 13.61
C ALA A 232 -9.68 -22.65 14.59
N LYS A 233 -9.75 -21.44 15.13
CA LYS A 233 -10.79 -20.99 16.06
C LYS A 233 -11.21 -19.56 15.69
N PRO A 234 -12.50 -19.20 15.77
CA PRO A 234 -12.94 -17.82 15.60
C PRO A 234 -12.26 -16.89 16.63
N MET A 235 -11.96 -15.68 16.19
CA MET A 235 -11.53 -14.63 17.11
C MET A 235 -12.70 -14.11 17.94
N PRO A 236 -12.44 -13.59 19.15
CA PRO A 236 -13.43 -12.82 19.90
C PRO A 236 -13.98 -11.64 19.08
N ASP A 237 -15.27 -11.37 19.25
CA ASP A 237 -15.94 -10.27 18.56
C ASP A 237 -15.26 -8.94 18.85
N GLY A 238 -15.03 -8.15 17.80
CA GLY A 238 -14.38 -6.84 17.89
C GLY A 238 -12.86 -6.86 17.91
N LEU A 239 -12.18 -8.00 18.11
CA LEU A 239 -10.71 -8.07 18.05
C LEU A 239 -10.19 -7.73 16.64
N ALA A 240 -10.86 -8.21 15.59
CA ALA A 240 -10.51 -7.89 14.21
C ALA A 240 -10.53 -6.38 13.94
N VAL A 241 -11.54 -5.66 14.47
CA VAL A 241 -11.68 -4.21 14.29
C VAL A 241 -10.58 -3.44 15.01
N ASP A 242 -10.18 -3.89 16.20
CA ASP A 242 -9.07 -3.31 16.96
C ASP A 242 -7.71 -3.51 16.26
N ILE A 243 -7.52 -4.66 15.62
CA ILE A 243 -6.33 -4.95 14.79
C ILE A 243 -6.31 -3.99 13.59
N ASP A 244 -7.43 -3.83 12.89
CA ASP A 244 -7.53 -2.94 11.72
C ASP A 244 -7.31 -1.46 12.10
N LYS A 245 -7.83 -1.02 13.25
CA LYS A 245 -7.56 0.32 13.81
C LYS A 245 -6.10 0.51 14.23
N GLY A 246 -5.36 -0.59 14.44
CA GLY A 246 -3.98 -0.57 14.90
C GLY A 246 -3.83 -0.37 16.41
N GLU A 247 -4.87 -0.65 17.19
CA GLU A 247 -4.77 -0.72 18.66
C GLU A 247 -3.92 -1.93 19.08
N VAL A 248 -4.08 -3.05 18.37
CA VAL A 248 -3.25 -4.25 18.49
C VAL A 248 -2.33 -4.33 17.28
N THR A 249 -1.02 -4.26 17.48
CA THR A 249 -0.05 -4.37 16.38
C THR A 249 1.06 -5.39 16.66
N PRO A 250 1.67 -5.99 15.61
CA PRO A 250 2.80 -6.91 15.77
C PRO A 250 4.03 -6.26 16.40
N ARG A 251 4.18 -4.94 16.25
CA ARG A 251 5.36 -4.17 16.69
C ARG A 251 5.33 -3.78 18.17
N GLN A 252 4.18 -3.89 18.83
CA GLN A 252 4.08 -3.62 20.27
C GLN A 252 4.81 -4.68 21.08
N ASP A 253 5.23 -4.29 22.30
CA ASP A 253 5.78 -5.24 23.25
C ASP A 253 4.76 -6.35 23.56
N PHE A 254 5.23 -7.59 23.52
CA PHE A 254 4.38 -8.77 23.67
C PHE A 254 3.70 -8.86 25.04
N LYS A 255 4.28 -8.27 26.10
CA LYS A 255 3.65 -8.28 27.43
C LYS A 255 2.51 -7.28 27.50
N SER A 256 2.72 -6.07 26.98
CA SER A 256 1.68 -5.04 26.92
C SER A 256 0.50 -5.49 26.06
N ARG A 257 0.79 -6.09 24.90
CA ARG A 257 -0.23 -6.68 24.03
C ARG A 257 -1.01 -7.80 24.72
N ALA A 258 -0.33 -8.70 25.42
CA ALA A 258 -0.99 -9.80 26.13
C ALA A 258 -1.89 -9.32 27.28
N ARG A 259 -1.51 -8.23 27.98
CA ARG A 259 -2.39 -7.61 28.99
C ARG A 259 -3.65 -7.02 28.36
N TYR A 260 -3.49 -6.26 27.27
CA TYR A 260 -4.62 -5.69 26.54
C TYR A 260 -5.61 -6.74 26.06
N LEU A 261 -5.11 -7.83 25.48
CA LEU A 261 -5.95 -8.94 24.99
C LEU A 261 -6.69 -9.66 26.13
N ASN A 262 -6.05 -9.81 27.30
CA ASN A 262 -6.71 -10.39 28.46
C ASN A 262 -7.78 -9.45 29.04
N GLU A 263 -7.44 -8.18 29.27
CA GLU A 263 -8.35 -7.21 29.89
C GLU A 263 -9.60 -6.91 29.05
N LYS A 264 -9.48 -6.88 27.72
CA LYS A 264 -10.59 -6.52 26.81
C LYS A 264 -11.34 -7.72 26.24
N TYR A 265 -10.66 -8.85 26.04
CA TYR A 265 -11.21 -10.02 25.32
C TYR A 265 -11.11 -11.34 26.09
N GLU A 266 -10.71 -11.30 27.37
CA GLU A 266 -10.52 -12.48 28.22
C GLU A 266 -9.59 -13.54 27.58
N TYR A 267 -8.65 -13.08 26.75
CA TYR A 267 -7.71 -13.96 26.07
C TYR A 267 -6.65 -14.48 27.05
N ASP A 268 -6.28 -15.76 26.93
CA ASP A 268 -5.27 -16.33 27.82
C ASP A 268 -3.93 -15.61 27.66
N VAL A 269 -3.33 -15.21 28.80
CA VAL A 269 -2.09 -14.44 28.81
C VAL A 269 -0.91 -15.25 28.26
N ASN A 270 -0.91 -16.57 28.45
CA ASN A 270 0.19 -17.41 27.98
C ASN A 270 0.12 -17.58 26.46
N GLU A 271 -1.08 -17.80 25.92
CA GLU A 271 -1.32 -17.84 24.47
C GLU A 271 -1.06 -16.48 23.80
N ALA A 272 -1.54 -15.39 24.38
CA ALA A 272 -1.35 -14.04 23.84
C ALA A 272 0.14 -13.63 23.74
N ARG A 273 1.00 -14.14 24.63
CA ARG A 273 2.46 -13.92 24.56
C ARG A 273 3.13 -14.72 23.45
N LYS A 274 2.52 -15.82 23.00
CA LYS A 274 3.03 -16.72 21.97
C LYS A 274 2.48 -16.44 20.57
N ILE A 275 1.86 -15.28 20.36
CA ILE A 275 1.48 -14.81 19.03
C ILE A 275 2.75 -14.59 18.18
N TRP A 276 2.83 -15.30 17.06
CA TRP A 276 3.96 -15.21 16.10
C TRP A 276 3.78 -14.08 15.11
N CYS A 277 2.63 -13.98 14.46
CA CYS A 277 2.35 -12.96 13.46
C CYS A 277 0.85 -12.67 13.33
N PHE A 278 0.56 -11.52 12.73
CA PHE A 278 -0.77 -11.13 12.26
C PHE A 278 -0.77 -11.25 10.74
N GLY A 279 -1.86 -11.66 10.11
CA GLY A 279 -1.95 -11.83 8.65
C GLY A 279 -3.33 -11.48 8.11
N PRO A 280 -3.47 -11.25 6.79
CA PRO A 280 -2.41 -11.14 5.79
C PRO A 280 -1.58 -9.84 5.89
N GLU A 281 -0.45 -9.79 5.18
CA GLU A 281 0.48 -8.63 5.08
C GLU A 281 1.01 -8.06 6.42
N GLY A 282 1.05 -8.88 7.46
CA GLY A 282 1.58 -8.50 8.77
C GLY A 282 0.65 -7.65 9.62
N THR A 283 -0.47 -7.15 9.10
CA THR A 283 -1.42 -6.32 9.86
C THR A 283 -2.88 -6.73 9.73
N GLY A 284 -3.16 -7.81 9.00
CA GLY A 284 -4.53 -8.27 8.80
C GLY A 284 -5.15 -8.91 10.05
N PRO A 285 -6.47 -9.16 10.01
CA PRO A 285 -7.28 -9.63 11.13
C PRO A 285 -7.18 -11.15 11.39
N ASN A 286 -6.05 -11.80 11.07
CA ASN A 286 -5.77 -13.19 11.40
C ASN A 286 -4.54 -13.29 12.32
N ILE A 287 -4.53 -14.22 13.28
CA ILE A 287 -3.45 -14.37 14.26
C ILE A 287 -2.94 -15.81 14.23
N LEU A 288 -1.62 -15.97 14.18
CA LEU A 288 -0.95 -17.26 14.37
C LEU A 288 -0.41 -17.35 15.80
N VAL A 289 -0.86 -18.35 16.56
CA VAL A 289 -0.47 -18.59 17.95
C VAL A 289 0.24 -19.92 18.09
N ASP A 290 1.37 -19.95 18.80
CA ASP A 290 2.06 -21.18 19.16
C ASP A 290 1.51 -21.80 20.45
N CYS A 291 0.87 -22.97 20.33
CA CYS A 291 0.37 -23.76 21.46
C CYS A 291 1.20 -25.04 21.69
N THR A 292 2.37 -25.18 21.05
CA THR A 292 3.18 -26.39 21.13
C THR A 292 3.87 -26.55 22.49
N LYS A 293 4.16 -27.80 22.86
CA LYS A 293 4.91 -28.18 24.06
C LYS A 293 5.92 -29.26 23.69
N GLY A 294 7.18 -29.10 24.12
CA GLY A 294 8.23 -30.12 23.94
C GLY A 294 8.90 -30.20 22.56
N VAL A 295 8.77 -29.16 21.72
CA VAL A 295 9.42 -29.11 20.40
C VAL A 295 10.77 -28.38 20.49
N GLN A 296 11.87 -29.07 20.15
CA GLN A 296 13.24 -28.56 20.35
C GLN A 296 13.65 -27.47 19.35
N TYR A 297 13.33 -27.64 18.06
CA TYR A 297 13.79 -26.77 16.97
C TYR A 297 12.70 -25.82 16.45
N LEU A 298 11.74 -25.44 17.31
CA LEU A 298 10.58 -24.64 16.92
C LEU A 298 10.97 -23.25 16.39
N ASN A 299 12.01 -22.64 16.97
CA ASN A 299 12.46 -21.30 16.58
C ASN A 299 13.06 -21.28 15.15
N GLU A 300 13.64 -22.39 14.68
CA GLU A 300 14.24 -22.48 13.35
C GLU A 300 13.17 -22.50 12.25
N ILE A 301 12.00 -23.08 12.53
CA ILE A 301 10.90 -23.18 11.57
C ILE A 301 9.94 -21.99 11.63
N LYS A 302 10.08 -21.12 12.65
CA LYS A 302 9.17 -20.01 12.90
C LYS A 302 8.99 -19.12 11.68
N ASP A 303 10.10 -18.69 11.06
CA ASP A 303 10.05 -17.79 9.90
C ASP A 303 9.40 -18.45 8.69
N SER A 304 9.61 -19.76 8.49
CA SER A 304 8.92 -20.53 7.44
C SER A 304 7.42 -20.67 7.69
N CYS A 305 7.00 -20.89 8.94
CA CYS A 305 5.59 -20.94 9.31
C CYS A 305 4.90 -19.58 9.17
N VAL A 306 5.58 -18.50 9.59
CA VAL A 306 5.07 -17.13 9.41
C VAL A 306 4.93 -16.82 7.93
N ALA A 307 5.94 -17.11 7.11
CA ALA A 307 5.89 -16.86 5.67
C ALA A 307 4.80 -17.68 4.96
N GLY A 308 4.51 -18.92 5.40
CA GLY A 308 3.42 -19.72 4.85
C GLY A 308 2.03 -19.32 5.33
N PHE A 309 1.92 -18.55 6.42
CA PHE A 309 0.67 -18.01 6.94
C PHE A 309 0.30 -16.65 6.36
N GLN A 310 1.30 -15.85 5.95
CA GLN A 310 1.09 -14.59 5.23
C GLN A 310 0.61 -14.83 3.80
#